data_AF-A0A3N5Q670-F1
#
_entry.id   AF-A0A3N5Q670-F1
#
_cell.length_a   1.000
_cell.length_b   1.000
_cell.length_c   1.000
_cell.angle_alpha   90.00
_cell.angle_beta   90.00
_cell.angle_gamma   90.00
#
_symmetry.space_group_name_H-M   'P 1'
#
loop_
_entity.id
_entity.type
_entity.pdbx_description
1 polymer ?
#
loop_
_entity_poly.entity_id
_entity_poly.type
_entity_poly.pdbx_seq_one_letter_code
_entity_poly.pdbx_strand_id
1 'polypeptide(L)'
;MVDLTLEWAQDVARVLKRRNLVDSGSASSKELQSLLHALLDDPIPLTWTQAVQKWKSAGVPAVKRKSQQRRVQRARELLTRAMAGLNTEHLRGAAQFRFHTRVTNELTTAQMLLDAGFHQSARVMYTHAYELSNKHELTDCSIRALKYIRKIDAAKGDRGALRKIDGAINRLRKILELELEAESLQDHARALLENFTRNRPSSIKQLNGILARLKQLSSRADATSLIILSRYRTELWLASTTRDSERIFRVGSDAVSYLNNHPYAESVSYRVEFEGSRMTAMLSEKDYEGALAVWEDVSPRLSEGAANWVQLLQVLFLASTLTRHYNEAREFLLLYEAKRKHGGPEWRIHRWQLYRAYILFLAEQNIIDPHILCGAPRMYAVNLEKHIKELHKDKAVAGAAVFILKILQWLRSRRYTEVIGQVEWMRQYAYRYLSDTQTVRTGVFLRMLAAIPTADFDPSEARRRGAAIMAKHTAMHEVHRDSAEIVPYEDLWEIAMRILETNIGTRGR
;
A
#
# COMPACT_ATOMS: atom_id res chain seq x y z
N MET A 1 0.00 -6.74 -7.35
CA MET A 1 -0.56 -8.06 -7.68
C MET A 1 -1.35 -8.71 -6.54
N VAL A 2 -1.09 -8.42 -5.27
CA VAL A 2 -1.84 -9.00 -4.13
C VAL A 2 -3.26 -8.42 -3.98
N ASP A 3 -3.49 -7.15 -4.33
CA ASP A 3 -4.78 -6.46 -4.10
C ASP A 3 -5.93 -6.82 -5.03
N LEU A 4 -5.64 -7.49 -6.16
CA LEU A 4 -6.67 -8.04 -7.03
C LEU A 4 -7.45 -9.17 -6.37
N THR A 5 -7.06 -9.67 -5.19
CA THR A 5 -7.70 -10.84 -4.57
C THR A 5 -8.91 -10.49 -3.70
N LEU A 6 -8.98 -9.29 -3.10
CA LEU A 6 -9.99 -8.94 -2.10
C LEU A 6 -11.24 -8.28 -2.69
N GLU A 7 -11.06 -7.39 -3.67
CA GLU A 7 -12.13 -6.85 -4.53
C GLU A 7 -12.82 -7.95 -5.30
N TRP A 8 -11.99 -8.80 -5.89
CA TRP A 8 -12.38 -10.03 -6.56
C TRP A 8 -13.11 -10.98 -5.63
N ALA A 9 -12.64 -11.21 -4.39
CA ALA A 9 -13.35 -12.07 -3.44
C ALA A 9 -14.75 -11.56 -3.11
N GLN A 10 -14.93 -10.24 -2.96
CA GLN A 10 -16.23 -9.64 -2.66
C GLN A 10 -17.18 -9.62 -3.85
N ASP A 11 -16.66 -9.41 -5.06
CA ASP A 11 -17.44 -9.50 -6.31
C ASP A 11 -17.76 -10.95 -6.68
N VAL A 12 -16.83 -11.88 -6.47
CA VAL A 12 -17.04 -13.34 -6.57
C VAL A 12 -18.10 -13.78 -5.57
N ALA A 13 -18.05 -13.31 -4.32
CA ALA A 13 -19.07 -13.59 -3.32
C ALA A 13 -20.45 -13.03 -3.71
N ARG A 14 -20.51 -11.83 -4.31
CA ARG A 14 -21.76 -11.24 -4.82
C ARG A 14 -22.31 -11.99 -6.04
N VAL A 15 -21.46 -12.45 -6.96
CA VAL A 15 -21.86 -13.22 -8.14
C VAL A 15 -22.30 -14.64 -7.77
N LEU A 16 -21.60 -15.28 -6.81
CA LEU A 16 -22.01 -16.53 -6.19
C LEU A 16 -23.40 -16.43 -5.55
N LYS A 17 -23.68 -15.31 -4.86
CA LYS A 17 -24.97 -15.00 -4.24
C LYS A 17 -26.08 -14.72 -5.26
N ARG A 18 -25.77 -14.03 -6.38
CA ARG A 18 -26.76 -13.69 -7.43
C ARG A 18 -27.15 -14.87 -8.32
N ARG A 19 -26.28 -15.87 -8.49
CA ARG A 19 -26.52 -17.01 -9.40
C ARG A 19 -27.12 -18.25 -8.73
N ASN A 20 -27.58 -18.17 -7.47
CA ASN A 20 -28.05 -19.32 -6.68
C ASN A 20 -27.09 -20.53 -6.70
N LEU A 21 -25.79 -20.32 -6.96
CA LEU A 21 -24.77 -21.37 -6.88
C LEU A 21 -24.40 -21.69 -5.43
N VAL A 22 -24.90 -20.87 -4.51
CA VAL A 22 -24.78 -21.00 -3.06
C VAL A 22 -26.10 -20.55 -2.46
N ASP A 23 -26.90 -21.48 -1.93
CA ASP A 23 -28.12 -21.16 -1.19
C ASP A 23 -27.77 -20.30 0.04
N SER A 24 -28.50 -19.20 0.24
CA SER A 24 -28.40 -18.36 1.43
C SER A 24 -28.94 -19.12 2.64
N GLY A 25 -28.08 -19.95 3.24
CA GLY A 25 -28.42 -20.85 4.34
C GLY A 25 -27.68 -22.19 4.30
N SER A 26 -27.12 -22.56 3.15
CA SER A 26 -26.39 -23.83 3.01
C SER A 26 -25.03 -23.78 3.72
N ALA A 27 -24.62 -24.91 4.33
CA ALA A 27 -23.30 -25.07 4.96
C ALA A 27 -22.15 -24.70 4.02
N SER A 28 -22.34 -24.93 2.71
CA SER A 28 -21.39 -24.58 1.64
C SER A 28 -21.13 -23.07 1.51
N SER A 29 -22.10 -22.20 1.83
CA SER A 29 -21.95 -20.74 1.80
C SER A 29 -21.01 -20.22 2.88
N LYS A 30 -21.27 -20.64 4.12
CA LYS A 30 -20.46 -20.30 5.29
C LYS A 30 -19.05 -20.89 5.17
N GLU A 31 -18.93 -22.07 4.59
CA GLU A 31 -17.64 -22.73 4.33
C GLU A 31 -16.80 -22.02 3.28
N LEU A 32 -17.41 -21.56 2.19
CA LEU A 32 -16.71 -20.86 1.12
C LEU A 32 -16.28 -19.45 1.58
N GLN A 33 -17.12 -18.78 2.39
CA GLN A 33 -16.75 -17.55 3.10
C GLN A 33 -15.61 -17.79 4.10
N SER A 34 -15.66 -18.86 4.90
CA SER A 34 -14.60 -19.21 5.86
C SER A 34 -13.29 -19.57 5.17
N LEU A 35 -13.33 -20.25 4.02
CA LEU A 35 -12.14 -20.57 3.22
C LEU A 35 -11.54 -19.31 2.56
N LEU A 36 -12.39 -18.43 2.01
CA LEU A 36 -11.95 -17.13 1.52
C LEU A 36 -11.30 -16.31 2.63
N HIS A 37 -11.92 -16.23 3.82
CA HIS A 37 -11.31 -15.59 4.99
C HIS A 37 -9.96 -16.22 5.35
N ALA A 38 -9.86 -17.55 5.42
CA ALA A 38 -8.61 -18.23 5.74
C ALA A 38 -7.49 -18.02 4.70
N LEU A 39 -7.83 -17.81 3.42
CA LEU A 39 -6.87 -17.48 2.35
C LEU A 39 -6.44 -16.01 2.37
N LEU A 40 -7.30 -15.13 2.88
CA LEU A 40 -7.11 -13.68 2.88
C LEU A 40 -6.52 -13.17 4.22
N ASP A 41 -6.65 -13.96 5.30
CA ASP A 41 -6.23 -13.58 6.66
C ASP A 41 -4.75 -13.89 6.96
N ASP A 42 -4.05 -14.66 6.13
CA ASP A 42 -2.66 -15.04 6.39
C ASP A 42 -1.63 -14.04 5.81
N PRO A 43 -0.67 -13.56 6.62
CA PRO A 43 0.33 -12.60 6.18
C PRO A 43 1.38 -13.19 5.22
N ILE A 44 1.41 -14.51 5.05
CA ILE A 44 2.26 -15.22 4.09
C ILE A 44 1.34 -15.90 3.07
N PRO A 45 1.59 -15.78 1.75
CA PRO A 45 0.83 -16.52 0.75
C PRO A 45 0.99 -18.02 1.02
N LEU A 46 -0.01 -18.62 1.65
CA LEU A 46 -0.05 -20.05 1.85
C LEU A 46 -0.18 -20.70 0.48
N THR A 47 0.64 -21.70 0.21
CA THR A 47 0.25 -22.66 -0.83
C THR A 47 -1.12 -23.22 -0.46
N TRP A 48 -1.95 -23.58 -1.44
CA TRP A 48 -3.25 -24.20 -1.17
C TRP A 48 -3.16 -25.38 -0.19
N THR A 49 -2.07 -26.13 -0.24
CA THR A 49 -1.76 -27.22 0.69
C THR A 49 -1.57 -26.73 2.12
N GLN A 50 -0.87 -25.60 2.31
CA GLN A 50 -0.64 -24.96 3.61
C GLN A 50 -1.90 -24.29 4.17
N ALA A 51 -2.71 -23.63 3.33
CA ALA A 51 -4.01 -23.08 3.73
C ALA A 51 -4.93 -24.18 4.24
N VAL A 52 -4.96 -25.29 3.52
CA VAL A 52 -5.69 -26.48 3.90
C VAL A 52 -5.08 -27.15 5.13
N GLN A 53 -3.76 -27.14 5.35
CA GLN A 53 -3.10 -27.65 6.56
C GLN A 53 -3.35 -26.81 7.80
N LYS A 54 -3.32 -25.48 7.68
CA LYS A 54 -3.62 -24.57 8.79
C LYS A 54 -5.08 -24.69 9.21
N TRP A 55 -5.98 -24.85 8.24
CA TRP A 55 -7.38 -25.22 8.49
C TRP A 55 -7.51 -26.62 9.13
N LYS A 56 -6.69 -27.61 8.72
CA LYS A 56 -6.63 -28.96 9.34
C LYS A 56 -6.18 -28.94 10.81
N SER A 57 -5.32 -28.00 11.22
CA SER A 57 -4.79 -27.91 12.60
C SER A 57 -5.77 -27.32 13.62
N ALA A 58 -6.94 -26.83 13.20
CA ALA A 58 -7.97 -26.27 14.09
C ALA A 58 -8.78 -27.33 14.91
N GLY A 59 -8.19 -28.49 15.19
CA GLY A 59 -8.72 -29.44 16.19
C GLY A 59 -9.81 -30.43 15.75
N VAL A 60 -9.76 -31.00 14.52
CA VAL A 60 -10.79 -31.92 14.01
C VAL A 60 -10.32 -33.38 13.89
N PRO A 61 -11.09 -34.38 14.40
CA PRO A 61 -10.72 -35.81 14.39
C PRO A 61 -10.65 -36.47 13.00
N ALA A 62 -9.88 -37.56 12.89
CA ALA A 62 -9.42 -38.16 11.63
C ALA A 62 -10.51 -38.62 10.64
N VAL A 63 -11.65 -39.10 11.13
CA VAL A 63 -12.77 -39.60 10.29
C VAL A 63 -13.49 -38.46 9.55
N LYS A 64 -13.52 -37.25 10.13
CA LYS A 64 -14.06 -36.04 9.47
C LYS A 64 -13.11 -35.46 8.41
N ARG A 65 -11.88 -35.96 8.28
CA ARG A 65 -10.86 -35.43 7.34
C ARG A 65 -11.15 -35.78 5.88
N LYS A 66 -11.63 -36.98 5.55
CA LYS A 66 -11.99 -37.37 4.17
C LYS A 66 -13.21 -36.60 3.64
N SER A 67 -14.22 -36.38 4.48
CA SER A 67 -15.40 -35.58 4.12
C SER A 67 -15.04 -34.10 3.97
N GLN A 68 -14.14 -33.58 4.80
CA GLN A 68 -13.59 -32.22 4.68
C GLN A 68 -12.72 -32.00 3.43
N GLN A 69 -11.88 -32.96 3.03
CA GLN A 69 -11.13 -32.88 1.76
C GLN A 69 -12.06 -32.76 0.55
N ARG A 70 -13.13 -33.57 0.51
CA ARG A 70 -14.17 -33.47 -0.53
C ARG A 70 -14.87 -32.10 -0.51
N ARG A 71 -15.08 -31.50 0.67
CA ARG A 71 -15.68 -30.15 0.81
C ARG A 71 -14.76 -29.04 0.32
N VAL A 72 -13.47 -29.08 0.61
CA VAL A 72 -12.48 -28.10 0.10
C VAL A 72 -12.34 -28.21 -1.41
N GLN A 73 -12.26 -29.43 -1.94
CA GLN A 73 -12.24 -29.66 -3.38
C GLN A 73 -13.51 -29.12 -4.04
N ARG A 74 -14.68 -29.35 -3.42
CA ARG A 74 -15.95 -28.77 -3.88
C ARG A 74 -15.97 -27.25 -3.79
N ALA A 75 -15.42 -26.64 -2.74
CA ALA A 75 -15.29 -25.20 -2.62
C ALA A 75 -14.36 -24.60 -3.69
N ARG A 76 -13.26 -25.28 -4.01
CA ARG A 76 -12.35 -24.93 -5.11
C ARG A 76 -13.06 -25.00 -6.46
N GLU A 77 -13.80 -26.07 -6.71
CA GLU A 77 -14.58 -26.25 -7.94
C GLU A 77 -15.67 -25.19 -8.06
N LEU A 78 -16.38 -24.88 -6.97
CA LEU A 78 -17.37 -23.81 -6.91
C LEU A 78 -16.74 -22.44 -7.16
N LEU A 79 -15.59 -22.13 -6.56
CA LEU A 79 -14.84 -20.89 -6.81
C LEU A 79 -14.43 -20.81 -8.28
N THR A 80 -13.87 -21.88 -8.84
CA THR A 80 -13.42 -21.94 -10.24
C THR A 80 -14.61 -21.76 -11.21
N ARG A 81 -15.76 -22.39 -10.93
CA ARG A 81 -16.98 -22.24 -11.73
C ARG A 81 -17.57 -20.85 -11.62
N ALA A 82 -17.58 -20.27 -10.42
CA ALA A 82 -18.02 -18.90 -10.21
C ALA A 82 -17.15 -17.90 -10.94
N MET A 83 -15.84 -18.15 -10.93
CA MET A 83 -14.84 -17.37 -11.65
C MET A 83 -15.03 -17.41 -13.16
N ALA A 84 -15.29 -18.59 -13.71
CA ALA A 84 -15.62 -18.75 -15.12
C ALA A 84 -16.96 -18.07 -15.51
N GLY A 85 -17.85 -17.83 -14.54
CA GLY A 85 -19.17 -17.23 -14.72
C GLY A 85 -19.26 -15.74 -14.38
N LEU A 86 -18.17 -15.06 -14.03
CA LEU A 86 -18.18 -13.64 -13.66
C LEU A 86 -18.61 -12.78 -14.85
N ASN A 87 -19.72 -12.05 -14.70
CA ASN A 87 -20.03 -10.95 -15.61
C ASN A 87 -19.10 -9.77 -15.29
N THR A 88 -18.18 -9.48 -16.20
CA THR A 88 -17.16 -8.43 -16.04
C THR A 88 -17.72 -7.02 -16.20
N GLU A 89 -18.93 -6.86 -16.74
CA GLU A 89 -19.59 -5.56 -16.91
C GLU A 89 -20.00 -4.89 -15.58
N HIS A 90 -20.15 -5.69 -14.52
CA HIS A 90 -20.59 -5.20 -13.20
C HIS A 90 -19.47 -5.18 -12.15
N LEU A 91 -18.24 -5.53 -12.53
CA LEU A 91 -17.10 -5.45 -11.64
C LEU A 91 -16.76 -3.98 -11.38
N ARG A 92 -16.91 -3.56 -10.11
CA ARG A 92 -16.39 -2.26 -9.65
C ARG A 92 -14.87 -2.42 -9.60
N GLY A 93 -14.16 -1.85 -10.57
CA GLY A 93 -12.70 -2.00 -10.66
C GLY A 93 -12.13 -1.30 -11.88
N ALA A 94 -10.80 -1.20 -11.94
CA ALA A 94 -10.10 -0.47 -13.01
C ALA A 94 -10.35 -1.06 -14.40
N ALA A 95 -10.37 -0.21 -15.43
CA ALA A 95 -10.72 -0.62 -16.79
C ALA A 95 -9.77 -1.69 -17.34
N GLN A 96 -8.47 -1.62 -17.03
CA GLN A 96 -7.48 -2.61 -17.46
C GLN A 96 -7.86 -4.04 -17.01
N PHE A 97 -8.30 -4.20 -15.76
CA PHE A 97 -8.69 -5.51 -15.21
C PHE A 97 -9.92 -6.08 -15.92
N ARG A 98 -10.92 -5.23 -16.20
CA ARG A 98 -12.14 -5.64 -16.91
C ARG A 98 -11.81 -6.11 -18.32
N PHE A 99 -11.01 -5.34 -19.06
CA PHE A 99 -10.61 -5.69 -20.43
C PHE A 99 -9.76 -6.97 -20.47
N HIS A 100 -8.76 -7.08 -19.60
CA HIS A 100 -7.92 -8.27 -19.51
C HIS A 100 -8.74 -9.53 -19.20
N THR A 101 -9.66 -9.45 -18.23
CA THR A 101 -10.53 -10.58 -17.85
C THR A 101 -11.44 -10.97 -19.00
N ARG A 102 -12.07 -9.99 -19.67
CA ARG A 102 -12.93 -10.24 -20.84
C ARG A 102 -12.17 -10.94 -21.96
N VAL A 103 -11.02 -10.41 -22.36
CA VAL A 103 -10.17 -11.00 -23.42
C VAL A 103 -9.74 -12.42 -23.04
N THR A 104 -9.32 -12.64 -21.80
CA THR A 104 -8.92 -13.97 -21.32
C THR A 104 -10.06 -14.98 -21.37
N ASN A 105 -11.27 -14.55 -20.98
CA ASN A 105 -12.47 -15.37 -21.07
C ASN A 105 -12.79 -15.73 -22.53
N GLU A 106 -12.76 -14.75 -23.43
CA GLU A 106 -12.99 -14.97 -24.87
C GLU A 106 -11.96 -15.92 -25.48
N LEU A 107 -10.67 -15.76 -25.15
CA LEU A 107 -9.61 -16.67 -25.58
C LEU A 107 -9.82 -18.10 -25.09
N THR A 108 -10.34 -18.25 -23.86
CA THR A 108 -10.62 -19.56 -23.26
C THR A 108 -11.85 -20.20 -23.92
N THR A 109 -12.94 -19.45 -24.11
CA THR A 109 -14.12 -19.95 -24.82
C THR A 109 -13.81 -20.30 -26.27
N ALA A 110 -13.04 -19.48 -26.98
CA ALA A 110 -12.58 -19.76 -28.34
C ALA A 110 -11.77 -21.06 -28.40
N GLN A 111 -10.91 -21.32 -27.41
CA GLN A 111 -10.16 -22.56 -27.30
C GLN A 111 -11.08 -23.77 -27.10
N MET A 112 -12.09 -23.67 -26.22
CA MET A 112 -13.06 -24.76 -26.00
C MET A 112 -13.85 -25.08 -27.27
N LEU A 113 -14.28 -24.04 -28.03
CA LEU A 113 -14.96 -24.23 -29.31
C LEU A 113 -14.04 -24.89 -30.34
N LEU A 114 -12.77 -24.49 -30.39
CA LEU A 114 -11.78 -25.07 -31.28
C LEU A 114 -11.56 -26.56 -30.98
N ASP A 115 -11.43 -26.92 -29.71
CA ASP A 115 -11.23 -28.30 -29.26
C ASP A 115 -12.47 -29.18 -29.49
N ALA A 116 -13.66 -28.58 -29.48
CA ALA A 116 -14.91 -29.23 -29.85
C ALA A 116 -15.15 -29.31 -31.37
N GLY A 117 -14.22 -28.83 -32.21
CA GLY A 117 -14.32 -28.87 -33.67
C GLY A 117 -15.09 -27.72 -34.32
N PHE A 118 -15.57 -26.74 -33.55
CA PHE A 118 -16.29 -25.57 -34.07
C PHE A 118 -15.32 -24.47 -34.56
N HIS A 119 -14.56 -24.78 -35.61
CA HIS A 119 -13.45 -23.94 -36.11
C HIS A 119 -13.88 -22.52 -36.50
N GLN A 120 -15.00 -22.32 -37.21
CA GLN A 120 -15.43 -20.98 -37.63
C GLN A 120 -15.89 -20.13 -36.44
N SER A 121 -16.65 -20.72 -35.51
CA SER A 121 -17.09 -20.04 -34.28
C SER A 121 -15.89 -19.65 -33.42
N ALA A 122 -14.91 -20.56 -33.26
CA ALA A 122 -13.66 -20.26 -32.57
C ALA A 122 -12.90 -19.10 -33.24
N ARG A 123 -12.82 -19.08 -34.58
CA ARG A 123 -12.14 -18.02 -35.33
C ARG A 123 -12.79 -16.65 -35.12
N VAL A 124 -14.12 -16.56 -35.12
CA VAL A 124 -14.84 -15.31 -34.83
C VAL A 124 -14.48 -14.79 -33.45
N MET A 125 -14.51 -15.66 -32.44
CA MET A 125 -14.13 -15.28 -31.07
C MET A 125 -12.67 -14.85 -30.95
N TYR A 126 -11.73 -15.57 -31.58
CA TYR A 126 -10.33 -15.16 -31.59
C TYR A 126 -10.13 -13.82 -32.30
N THR A 127 -10.90 -13.51 -33.35
CA THR A 127 -10.81 -12.24 -34.07
C THR A 127 -11.26 -11.09 -33.17
N HIS A 128 -12.39 -11.23 -32.49
CA HIS A 128 -12.87 -10.24 -31.53
C HIS A 128 -11.89 -10.07 -30.35
N ALA A 129 -11.35 -11.18 -29.83
CA ALA A 129 -10.34 -11.14 -28.78
C ALA A 129 -9.07 -10.40 -29.23
N TYR A 130 -8.63 -10.59 -30.50
CA TYR A 130 -7.50 -9.86 -31.08
C TYR A 130 -7.80 -8.36 -31.19
N GLU A 131 -8.96 -7.98 -31.74
CA GLU A 131 -9.35 -6.57 -31.89
C GLU A 131 -9.39 -5.85 -30.54
N LEU A 132 -9.99 -6.49 -29.54
CA LEU A 132 -10.10 -5.94 -28.18
C LEU A 132 -8.74 -5.87 -27.48
N SER A 133 -7.94 -6.93 -27.55
CA SER A 133 -6.61 -6.96 -26.93
C SER A 133 -5.65 -5.96 -27.58
N ASN A 134 -5.66 -5.84 -28.91
CA ASN A 134 -4.80 -4.89 -29.62
C ASN A 134 -5.21 -3.44 -29.34
N LYS A 135 -6.50 -3.16 -29.21
CA LYS A 135 -7.02 -1.83 -28.83
C LYS A 135 -6.60 -1.41 -27.42
N HIS A 136 -6.43 -2.36 -26.51
CA HIS A 136 -6.12 -2.11 -25.10
C HIS A 136 -4.68 -2.49 -24.73
N GLU A 137 -3.80 -2.62 -25.72
CA GLU A 137 -2.36 -2.89 -25.54
C GLU A 137 -2.08 -4.17 -24.71
N LEU A 138 -2.92 -5.19 -24.86
CA LEU A 138 -2.70 -6.53 -24.28
C LEU A 138 -1.92 -7.36 -25.31
N THR A 139 -0.63 -7.07 -25.45
CA THR A 139 0.24 -7.59 -26.51
C THR A 139 0.33 -9.12 -26.52
N ASP A 140 0.48 -9.74 -25.34
CA ASP A 140 0.55 -11.19 -25.18
C ASP A 140 -0.75 -11.90 -25.63
N CYS A 141 -1.90 -11.33 -25.25
CA CYS A 141 -3.22 -11.79 -25.64
C CYS A 141 -3.44 -11.65 -27.15
N SER A 142 -2.98 -10.53 -27.72
CA SER A 142 -3.05 -10.27 -29.16
C SER A 142 -2.27 -11.32 -29.95
N ILE A 143 -1.04 -11.64 -29.53
CA ILE A 143 -0.21 -12.69 -30.13
C ILE A 143 -0.91 -14.06 -30.00
N ARG A 144 -1.47 -14.35 -28.82
CA ARG A 144 -2.18 -15.61 -28.58
C ARG A 144 -3.38 -15.76 -29.51
N ALA A 145 -4.21 -14.73 -29.65
CA ALA A 145 -5.35 -14.73 -30.56
C ALA A 145 -4.92 -14.99 -32.02
N LEU A 146 -3.96 -14.21 -32.53
CA LEU A 146 -3.45 -14.34 -33.90
C LEU A 146 -2.84 -15.71 -34.17
N LYS A 147 -2.15 -16.31 -33.19
CA LYS A 147 -1.58 -17.67 -33.31
C LYS A 147 -2.67 -18.70 -33.64
N TYR A 148 -3.84 -18.61 -33.00
CA TYR A 148 -4.94 -19.53 -33.24
C TYR A 148 -5.74 -19.21 -34.51
N ILE A 149 -5.90 -17.92 -34.85
CA ILE A 149 -6.46 -17.53 -36.16
C ILE A 149 -5.61 -18.12 -37.28
N ARG A 150 -4.27 -17.97 -37.19
CA ARG A 150 -3.33 -18.56 -38.14
C ARG A 150 -3.48 -20.08 -38.24
N LYS A 151 -3.62 -20.77 -37.10
CA LYS A 151 -3.80 -22.24 -37.06
C LYS A 151 -5.08 -22.66 -37.79
N ILE A 152 -6.18 -21.94 -37.60
CA ILE A 152 -7.46 -22.24 -38.25
C ILE A 152 -7.40 -21.93 -39.75
N ASP A 153 -6.84 -20.77 -40.13
CA ASP A 153 -6.77 -20.34 -41.52
C ASP A 153 -5.72 -21.10 -42.35
N ALA A 154 -4.72 -21.71 -41.71
CA ALA A 154 -3.78 -22.60 -42.38
C ALA A 154 -4.47 -23.78 -43.08
N ALA A 155 -5.59 -24.26 -42.52
CA ALA A 155 -6.39 -25.32 -43.13
C ALA A 155 -7.07 -24.90 -44.45
N LYS A 156 -7.20 -23.60 -44.72
CA LYS A 156 -7.81 -23.04 -45.94
C LYS A 156 -6.80 -22.80 -47.06
N GLY A 157 -5.49 -22.82 -46.78
CA GLY A 157 -4.43 -22.68 -47.79
C GLY A 157 -4.16 -21.28 -48.33
N ASP A 158 -4.82 -20.22 -47.82
CA ASP A 158 -4.56 -18.83 -48.24
C ASP A 158 -3.23 -18.30 -47.70
N ARG A 159 -2.18 -18.43 -48.52
CA ARG A 159 -0.83 -17.96 -48.22
C ARG A 159 -0.75 -16.44 -48.01
N GLY A 160 -1.62 -15.66 -48.65
CA GLY A 160 -1.63 -14.20 -48.53
C GLY A 160 -2.14 -13.76 -47.16
N ALA A 161 -3.26 -14.35 -46.71
CA ALA A 161 -3.79 -14.12 -45.37
C ALA A 161 -2.82 -14.56 -44.27
N LEU A 162 -2.16 -15.72 -44.45
CA LEU A 162 -1.16 -16.21 -43.49
C LEU A 162 0.04 -15.26 -43.35
N ARG A 163 0.57 -14.74 -44.46
CA ARG A 163 1.67 -13.76 -44.42
C ARG A 163 1.30 -12.48 -43.66
N LYS A 164 0.07 -11.99 -43.81
CA LYS A 164 -0.42 -10.82 -43.06
C LYS A 164 -0.44 -11.10 -41.56
N ILE A 165 -0.94 -12.26 -41.15
CA ILE A 165 -0.97 -12.67 -39.73
C ILE A 165 0.45 -12.83 -39.18
N ASP A 166 1.36 -13.45 -39.93
CA ASP A 166 2.76 -13.59 -39.52
C ASP A 166 3.45 -12.23 -39.35
N GLY A 167 3.19 -11.28 -40.25
CA GLY A 167 3.66 -9.90 -40.13
C GLY A 167 3.17 -9.22 -38.86
N ALA A 168 1.87 -9.36 -38.54
CA ALA A 168 1.28 -8.81 -37.33
C ALA A 168 1.88 -9.46 -36.05
N ILE A 169 2.03 -10.78 -36.03
CA ILE A 169 2.68 -11.51 -34.91
C ILE A 169 4.12 -11.02 -34.72
N ASN A 170 4.90 -10.90 -35.80
CA ASN A 170 6.30 -10.46 -35.71
C ASN A 170 6.42 -9.02 -35.21
N ARG A 171 5.50 -8.13 -35.61
CA ARG A 171 5.43 -6.77 -35.06
C ARG A 171 5.14 -6.79 -33.56
N LEU A 172 4.11 -7.53 -33.13
CA LEU A 172 3.72 -7.61 -31.72
C LEU A 172 4.79 -8.27 -30.85
N ARG A 173 5.54 -9.26 -31.37
CA ARG A 173 6.67 -9.87 -30.65
C ARG A 173 7.74 -8.85 -30.30
N LYS A 174 8.09 -7.96 -31.24
CA LYS A 174 9.05 -6.87 -30.98
C LYS A 174 8.54 -5.92 -29.91
N ILE A 175 7.24 -5.62 -29.91
CA ILE A 175 6.62 -4.80 -28.84
C ILE A 175 6.71 -5.54 -27.50
N LEU A 176 6.34 -6.83 -27.46
CA LEU A 176 6.39 -7.65 -26.25
C LEU A 176 7.81 -7.74 -25.68
N GLU A 177 8.83 -7.84 -26.51
CA GLU A 177 10.23 -7.82 -26.07
C GLU A 177 10.59 -6.51 -25.34
N LEU A 178 10.09 -5.37 -25.82
CA LEU A 178 10.29 -4.06 -25.17
C LEU A 178 9.49 -3.96 -23.87
N GLU A 179 8.28 -4.51 -23.83
CA GLU A 179 7.46 -4.56 -22.62
C GLU A 179 8.13 -5.41 -21.53
N LEU A 180 8.60 -6.61 -21.88
CA LEU A 180 9.34 -7.49 -20.98
C LEU A 180 10.63 -6.85 -20.47
N GLU A 181 11.34 -6.09 -21.33
CA GLU A 181 12.50 -5.30 -20.90
C GLU A 181 12.09 -4.24 -19.86
N ALA A 182 11.00 -3.50 -20.09
CA ALA A 182 10.52 -2.48 -19.17
C ALA A 182 10.05 -3.07 -17.82
N GLU A 183 9.32 -4.20 -17.84
CA GLU A 183 8.93 -4.92 -16.62
C GLU A 183 10.16 -5.39 -15.85
N SER A 184 11.13 -6.00 -16.53
CA SER A 184 12.36 -6.46 -15.90
C SER A 184 13.12 -5.30 -15.24
N LEU A 185 13.28 -4.18 -15.96
CA LEU A 185 13.91 -2.97 -15.43
C LEU A 185 13.21 -2.46 -14.16
N GLN A 186 11.88 -2.47 -14.15
CA GLN A 186 11.08 -2.05 -13.01
C GLN A 186 11.21 -3.01 -11.82
N ASP A 187 11.25 -4.32 -12.05
CA ASP A 187 11.47 -5.31 -11.00
C ASP A 187 12.85 -5.15 -10.35
N HIS A 188 13.88 -4.91 -11.17
CA HIS A 188 15.23 -4.58 -10.66
C HIS A 188 15.23 -3.29 -9.84
N ALA A 189 14.55 -2.23 -10.33
CA ALA A 189 14.42 -0.99 -9.57
C ALA A 189 13.74 -1.22 -8.20
N ARG A 190 12.69 -2.05 -8.16
CA ARG A 190 12.02 -2.40 -6.91
C ARG A 190 12.95 -3.15 -5.95
N ALA A 191 13.70 -4.13 -6.43
CA ALA A 191 14.65 -4.89 -5.62
C ALA A 191 15.77 -4.01 -5.03
N LEU A 192 16.21 -2.98 -5.78
CA LEU A 192 17.18 -2.00 -5.29
C LEU A 192 16.63 -1.14 -4.15
N LEU A 193 15.34 -0.82 -4.18
CA LEU A 193 14.67 -0.05 -3.13
C LEU A 193 14.56 -0.85 -1.83
N GLU A 194 14.31 -2.17 -1.91
CA GLU A 194 14.24 -3.04 -0.74
C GLU A 194 15.58 -3.11 0.03
N ASN A 195 16.71 -2.97 -0.68
CA ASN A 195 18.06 -3.00 -0.11
C ASN A 195 18.71 -1.60 -0.03
N PHE A 196 17.92 -0.53 -0.21
CA PHE A 196 18.44 0.83 -0.42
C PHE A 196 19.32 1.33 0.73
N THR A 197 18.93 1.05 1.97
CA THR A 197 19.63 1.51 3.18
C THR A 197 21.04 0.96 3.30
N ARG A 198 21.35 -0.20 2.69
CA ARG A 198 22.68 -0.82 2.76
C ARG A 198 23.69 -0.20 1.80
N ASN A 199 23.25 0.24 0.61
CA ASN A 199 24.14 0.65 -0.49
C ASN A 199 23.64 1.91 -1.24
N ARG A 200 23.19 2.92 -0.50
CA ARG A 200 22.48 4.11 -1.02
C ARG A 200 23.12 4.76 -2.27
N PRO A 201 24.42 5.11 -2.31
CA PRO A 201 25.01 5.76 -3.49
C PRO A 201 24.99 4.86 -4.74
N SER A 202 25.28 3.57 -4.57
CA SER A 202 25.25 2.60 -5.66
C SER A 202 23.82 2.37 -6.16
N SER A 203 22.85 2.23 -5.26
CA SER A 203 21.45 2.06 -5.63
C SER A 203 20.91 3.26 -6.40
N ILE A 204 21.24 4.49 -5.99
CA ILE A 204 20.85 5.72 -6.73
C ILE A 204 21.46 5.72 -8.13
N LYS A 205 22.75 5.38 -8.28
CA LYS A 205 23.41 5.30 -9.60
C LYS A 205 22.73 4.28 -10.51
N GLN A 206 22.39 3.11 -9.99
CA GLN A 206 21.72 2.06 -10.77
C GLN A 206 20.29 2.46 -11.14
N LEU A 207 19.52 3.04 -10.21
CA LEU A 207 18.17 3.55 -10.48
C LEU A 207 18.18 4.63 -11.56
N ASN A 208 19.17 5.52 -11.57
CA ASN A 208 19.33 6.51 -12.64
C ASN A 208 19.60 5.85 -14.00
N GLY A 209 20.42 4.80 -14.04
CA GLY A 209 20.66 4.02 -15.26
C GLY A 209 19.39 3.35 -15.78
N ILE A 210 18.63 2.72 -14.88
CA ILE A 210 17.33 2.11 -15.20
C ILE A 210 16.35 3.17 -15.73
N LEU A 211 16.24 4.31 -15.05
CA LEU A 211 15.36 5.39 -15.46
C LEU A 211 15.76 5.96 -16.84
N ALA A 212 17.06 6.11 -17.11
CA ALA A 212 17.54 6.56 -18.41
C ALA A 212 17.11 5.58 -19.52
N ARG A 213 17.22 4.27 -19.28
CA ARG A 213 16.77 3.25 -20.23
C ARG A 213 15.26 3.28 -20.43
N LEU A 214 14.46 3.38 -19.36
CA LEU A 214 13.01 3.51 -19.46
C LEU A 214 12.58 4.79 -20.19
N LYS A 215 13.31 5.90 -20.02
CA LYS A 215 13.08 7.14 -20.79
C LYS A 215 13.30 6.90 -22.28
N GLN A 216 14.37 6.21 -22.67
CA GLN A 216 14.61 5.83 -24.08
C GLN A 216 13.52 4.92 -24.64
N LEU A 217 13.05 3.93 -23.87
CA LEU A 217 11.97 3.05 -24.31
C LEU A 217 10.65 3.83 -24.48
N SER A 218 10.35 4.73 -23.53
CA SER A 218 9.11 5.52 -23.55
C SER A 218 9.05 6.59 -24.64
N SER A 219 10.19 6.99 -25.22
CA SER A 219 10.23 8.00 -26.28
C SER A 219 10.00 7.40 -27.68
N ARG A 220 9.85 6.08 -27.78
CA ARG A 220 9.56 5.40 -29.05
C ARG A 220 8.10 5.62 -29.44
N ALA A 221 7.84 5.69 -30.75
CA ALA A 221 6.49 5.82 -31.28
C ALA A 221 5.59 4.59 -31.03
N ASP A 222 6.20 3.43 -30.77
CA ASP A 222 5.52 2.17 -30.46
C ASP A 222 5.51 1.84 -28.96
N ALA A 223 5.84 2.83 -28.09
CA ALA A 223 5.81 2.64 -26.65
C ALA A 223 4.38 2.41 -26.15
N THR A 224 4.17 1.31 -25.45
CA THR A 224 2.88 1.00 -24.82
C THR A 224 2.75 1.71 -23.48
N SER A 225 1.53 1.76 -22.97
CA SER A 225 1.20 2.31 -21.66
C SER A 225 1.96 1.62 -20.55
N LEU A 226 2.26 0.32 -20.68
CA LEU A 226 3.11 -0.38 -19.72
C LEU A 226 4.47 0.30 -19.60
N ILE A 227 5.15 0.51 -20.73
CA ILE A 227 6.49 1.13 -20.76
C ILE A 227 6.45 2.55 -20.18
N ILE A 228 5.43 3.33 -20.55
CA ILE A 228 5.26 4.71 -20.09
C ILE A 228 5.00 4.76 -18.57
N LEU A 229 4.14 3.88 -18.06
CA LEU A 229 3.81 3.80 -16.63
C LEU A 229 5.00 3.27 -15.81
N SER A 230 5.77 2.31 -16.33
CA SER A 230 7.01 1.82 -15.70
C SER A 230 8.05 2.93 -15.56
N ARG A 231 8.17 3.81 -16.56
CA ARG A 231 9.00 5.03 -16.46
C ARG A 231 8.51 5.93 -15.34
N TYR A 232 7.25 6.35 -15.35
CA TYR A 232 6.71 7.28 -14.35
C TYR A 232 6.92 6.75 -12.93
N ARG A 233 6.62 5.47 -12.72
CA ARG A 233 6.76 4.81 -11.43
C ARG A 233 8.21 4.74 -10.95
N THR A 234 9.15 4.41 -11.84
CA THR A 234 10.57 4.39 -11.49
C THR A 234 11.11 5.79 -11.19
N GLU A 235 10.65 6.81 -11.94
CA GLU A 235 11.02 8.20 -11.69
C GLU A 235 10.51 8.70 -10.34
N LEU A 236 9.27 8.33 -10.00
CA LEU A 236 8.65 8.63 -8.72
C LEU A 236 9.44 7.99 -7.56
N TRP A 237 9.80 6.72 -7.69
CA TRP A 237 10.60 6.02 -6.69
C TRP A 237 11.95 6.67 -6.48
N LEU A 238 12.65 7.03 -7.56
CA LEU A 238 13.92 7.74 -7.49
C LEU A 238 13.75 9.09 -6.77
N ALA A 239 12.75 9.89 -7.16
CA ALA A 239 12.45 11.18 -6.54
C ALA A 239 12.11 11.04 -5.04
N SER A 240 11.41 9.96 -4.67
CA SER A 240 11.10 9.61 -3.28
C SER A 240 12.36 9.30 -2.47
N THR A 241 13.36 8.64 -3.07
CA THR A 241 14.64 8.36 -2.39
C THR A 241 15.47 9.61 -2.11
N THR A 242 15.33 10.64 -2.96
CA THR A 242 16.00 11.93 -2.81
C THR A 242 15.15 12.98 -2.08
N ARG A 243 13.90 12.63 -1.70
CA ARG A 243 12.91 13.54 -1.11
C ARG A 243 12.68 14.81 -1.93
N ASP A 244 12.68 14.69 -3.25
CA ASP A 244 12.43 15.81 -4.15
C ASP A 244 10.89 16.00 -4.29
N SER A 245 10.29 16.75 -3.35
CA SER A 245 8.82 16.94 -3.28
C SER A 245 8.24 17.52 -4.56
N GLU A 246 8.90 18.53 -5.14
CA GLU A 246 8.50 19.16 -6.39
C GLU A 246 8.47 18.13 -7.54
N ARG A 247 9.54 17.34 -7.68
CA ARG A 247 9.59 16.30 -8.70
C ARG A 247 8.56 15.20 -8.47
N ILE A 248 8.32 14.79 -7.22
CA ILE A 248 7.28 13.80 -6.89
C ILE A 248 5.92 14.33 -7.33
N PHE A 249 5.60 15.58 -6.99
CA PHE A 249 4.32 16.20 -7.35
C PHE A 249 4.14 16.32 -8.86
N ARG A 250 5.16 16.81 -9.58
CA ARG A 250 5.14 16.94 -11.04
C ARG A 250 4.96 15.58 -11.72
N VAL A 251 5.81 14.61 -11.42
CA VAL A 251 5.79 13.27 -12.04
C VAL A 251 4.49 12.54 -11.71
N GLY A 252 4.02 12.64 -10.46
CA GLY A 252 2.74 12.09 -10.06
C GLY A 252 1.57 12.71 -10.82
N SER A 253 1.59 14.03 -11.02
CA SER A 253 0.54 14.74 -11.76
C SER A 253 0.55 14.40 -13.25
N ASP A 254 1.74 14.29 -13.87
CA ASP A 254 1.90 13.84 -15.25
C ASP A 254 1.38 12.41 -15.45
N ALA A 255 1.67 11.52 -14.49
CA ALA A 255 1.19 10.13 -14.52
C ALA A 255 -0.33 10.04 -14.35
N VAL A 256 -0.93 10.82 -13.44
CA VAL A 256 -2.38 10.91 -13.25
C VAL A 256 -3.07 11.46 -14.50
N SER A 257 -2.51 12.50 -15.12
CA SER A 257 -2.99 13.05 -16.39
C SER A 257 -2.93 12.00 -17.50
N TYR A 258 -1.82 11.26 -17.59
CA TYR A 258 -1.70 10.15 -18.54
C TYR A 258 -2.80 9.11 -18.36
N LEU A 259 -3.07 8.67 -17.13
CA LEU A 259 -4.13 7.70 -16.84
C LEU A 259 -5.53 8.22 -17.19
N ASN A 260 -5.80 9.52 -16.98
CA ASN A 260 -7.07 10.14 -17.36
C ASN A 260 -7.27 10.15 -18.88
N ASN A 261 -6.19 10.36 -19.63
CA ASN A 261 -6.21 10.37 -21.10
C ASN A 261 -6.16 8.96 -21.71
N HIS A 262 -5.71 7.95 -20.96
CA HIS A 262 -5.63 6.56 -21.39
C HIS A 262 -6.36 5.62 -20.41
N PRO A 263 -7.70 5.69 -20.32
CA PRO A 263 -8.46 4.94 -19.32
C PRO A 263 -8.23 3.42 -19.37
N TYR A 264 -7.90 2.86 -20.54
CA TYR A 264 -7.61 1.43 -20.70
C TYR A 264 -6.34 0.97 -19.97
N ALA A 265 -5.40 1.88 -19.73
CA ALA A 265 -4.17 1.63 -18.97
C ALA A 265 -4.38 1.77 -17.46
N GLU A 266 -5.55 2.24 -17.03
CA GLU A 266 -5.84 2.48 -15.63
C GLU A 266 -5.94 1.17 -14.84
N SER A 267 -5.08 1.10 -13.81
CA SER A 267 -5.13 0.14 -12.71
C SER A 267 -5.37 0.88 -11.41
N VAL A 268 -6.17 0.31 -10.50
CA VAL A 268 -6.39 0.87 -9.15
C VAL A 268 -5.06 1.06 -8.43
N SER A 269 -4.14 0.10 -8.57
CA SER A 269 -2.82 0.20 -7.95
C SER A 269 -1.99 1.35 -8.50
N TYR A 270 -2.01 1.59 -9.82
CA TYR A 270 -1.29 2.73 -10.40
C TYR A 270 -1.90 4.05 -9.95
N ARG A 271 -3.23 4.17 -9.99
CA ARG A 271 -3.93 5.37 -9.51
C ARG A 271 -3.55 5.69 -8.08
N VAL A 272 -3.69 4.73 -7.17
CA VAL A 272 -3.41 4.95 -5.74
C VAL A 272 -1.94 5.26 -5.48
N GLU A 273 -1.01 4.65 -6.21
CA GLU A 273 0.41 4.95 -6.05
C GLU A 273 0.77 6.36 -6.50
N PHE A 274 0.28 6.80 -7.67
CA PHE A 274 0.57 8.14 -8.16
C PHE A 274 -0.14 9.21 -7.33
N GLU A 275 -1.42 9.01 -6.98
CA GLU A 275 -2.19 9.94 -6.15
C GLU A 275 -1.65 10.01 -4.72
N GLY A 276 -1.34 8.85 -4.11
CA GLY A 276 -0.73 8.81 -2.78
C GLY A 276 0.66 9.47 -2.75
N SER A 277 1.40 9.43 -3.84
CA SER A 277 2.68 10.14 -3.95
C SER A 277 2.50 11.65 -4.10
N ARG A 278 1.49 12.10 -4.88
CA ARG A 278 1.11 13.53 -4.93
C ARG A 278 0.72 14.05 -3.56
N MET A 279 -0.11 13.29 -2.82
CA MET A 279 -0.48 13.62 -1.44
C MET A 279 0.75 13.68 -0.51
N THR A 280 1.73 12.79 -0.71
CA THR A 280 2.99 12.81 0.06
C THR A 280 3.85 14.04 -0.27
N ALA A 281 3.80 14.54 -1.50
CA ALA A 281 4.44 15.80 -1.86
C ALA A 281 3.70 17.01 -1.26
N MET A 282 2.36 17.05 -1.34
CA MET A 282 1.51 18.08 -0.72
C MET A 282 1.77 18.21 0.79
N LEU A 283 2.00 17.09 1.46
CA LEU A 283 2.43 16.98 2.85
C LEU A 283 3.69 17.82 3.17
N SER A 284 4.66 17.85 2.25
CA SER A 284 5.89 18.65 2.41
C SER A 284 5.58 20.15 2.34
N GLU A 285 4.60 20.54 1.53
CA GLU A 285 4.12 21.93 1.39
C GLU A 285 3.05 22.31 2.45
N LYS A 286 2.73 21.40 3.38
CA LYS A 286 1.64 21.55 4.37
C LYS A 286 0.25 21.79 3.73
N ASP A 287 0.06 21.33 2.51
CA ASP A 287 -1.20 21.44 1.77
C ASP A 287 -2.16 20.31 2.16
N TYR A 288 -2.90 20.52 3.26
CA TYR A 288 -3.93 19.59 3.73
C TYR A 288 -5.13 19.51 2.79
N GLU A 289 -5.63 20.66 2.34
CA GLU A 289 -6.82 20.76 1.49
C GLU A 289 -6.63 20.03 0.15
N GLY A 290 -5.44 20.17 -0.47
CA GLY A 290 -5.10 19.43 -1.67
C GLY A 290 -5.09 17.91 -1.43
N ALA A 291 -4.55 17.45 -0.30
CA ALA A 291 -4.56 16.03 0.05
C ALA A 291 -5.98 15.50 0.31
N LEU A 292 -6.83 16.29 0.97
CA LEU A 292 -8.23 15.96 1.21
C LEU A 292 -9.02 15.87 -0.10
N ALA A 293 -8.84 16.82 -1.02
CA ALA A 293 -9.49 16.81 -2.33
C ALA A 293 -9.13 15.55 -3.14
N VAL A 294 -7.87 15.11 -3.11
CA VAL A 294 -7.44 13.86 -3.76
C VAL A 294 -8.13 12.65 -3.11
N TRP A 295 -8.23 12.62 -1.79
CA TRP A 295 -8.94 11.55 -1.10
C TRP A 295 -10.42 11.49 -1.49
N GLU A 296 -11.12 12.63 -1.53
CA GLU A 296 -12.53 12.69 -1.89
C GLU A 296 -12.80 12.24 -3.34
N ASP A 297 -11.89 12.52 -4.27
CA ASP A 297 -12.01 12.05 -5.66
C ASP A 297 -11.72 10.55 -5.83
N VAL A 298 -10.69 10.04 -5.16
CA VAL A 298 -10.16 8.70 -5.39
C VAL A 298 -10.83 7.65 -4.50
N SER A 299 -11.08 7.96 -3.23
CA SER A 299 -11.59 6.99 -2.24
C SER A 299 -12.92 6.31 -2.62
N PRO A 300 -13.90 6.95 -3.29
CA PRO A 300 -15.15 6.29 -3.68
C PRO A 300 -14.96 5.16 -4.70
N ARG A 301 -13.81 5.15 -5.39
CA ARG A 301 -13.45 4.14 -6.40
C ARG A 301 -12.71 2.95 -5.81
N LEU A 302 -12.33 3.04 -4.53
CA LEU A 302 -11.56 2.02 -3.82
C LEU A 302 -12.47 1.17 -2.93
N SER A 303 -12.11 -0.09 -2.76
CA SER A 303 -12.77 -0.91 -1.75
C SER A 303 -12.34 -0.53 -0.34
N GLU A 304 -13.29 -0.04 0.44
CA GLU A 304 -13.10 0.27 1.86
C GLU A 304 -12.42 -0.89 2.60
N GLY A 305 -11.41 -0.54 3.40
CA GLY A 305 -10.61 -1.49 4.18
C GLY A 305 -9.63 -2.36 3.40
N ALA A 306 -9.60 -2.31 2.06
CA ALA A 306 -8.59 -2.99 1.25
C ALA A 306 -7.24 -2.25 1.28
N ALA A 307 -6.14 -2.88 0.86
CA ALA A 307 -4.80 -2.30 1.07
C ALA A 307 -4.61 -0.95 0.37
N ASN A 308 -5.10 -0.81 -0.86
CA ASN A 308 -5.06 0.44 -1.63
C ASN A 308 -5.78 1.58 -0.89
N TRP A 309 -6.98 1.31 -0.35
CA TRP A 309 -7.75 2.28 0.44
C TRP A 309 -7.04 2.64 1.74
N VAL A 310 -6.52 1.64 2.46
CA VAL A 310 -5.79 1.87 3.72
C VAL A 310 -4.50 2.64 3.49
N GLN A 311 -3.80 2.40 2.37
CA GLN A 311 -2.58 3.11 2.01
C GLN A 311 -2.88 4.60 1.77
N LEU A 312 -3.93 4.92 1.01
CA LEU A 312 -4.29 6.31 0.74
C LEU A 312 -4.77 7.02 2.02
N LEU A 313 -5.59 6.35 2.84
CA LEU A 313 -6.06 6.86 4.12
C LEU A 313 -4.91 7.12 5.10
N GLN A 314 -3.87 6.28 5.07
CA GLN A 314 -2.67 6.49 5.89
C GLN A 314 -1.97 7.80 5.53
N VAL A 315 -1.84 8.12 4.24
CA VAL A 315 -1.22 9.38 3.80
C VAL A 315 -2.07 10.57 4.26
N LEU A 316 -3.40 10.48 4.12
CA LEU A 316 -4.31 11.53 4.59
C LEU A 316 -4.26 11.71 6.12
N PHE A 317 -4.21 10.61 6.87
CA PHE A 317 -4.07 10.65 8.32
C PHE A 317 -2.81 11.42 8.72
N LEU A 318 -1.66 11.11 8.10
CA LEU A 318 -0.41 11.82 8.34
C LEU A 318 -0.49 13.29 7.91
N ALA A 319 -1.15 13.59 6.78
CA ALA A 319 -1.38 14.96 6.34
C ALA A 319 -2.17 15.75 7.40
N SER A 320 -3.18 15.13 7.97
CA SER A 320 -4.02 15.72 9.02
C SER A 320 -3.20 16.01 10.28
N THR A 321 -2.44 15.04 10.79
CA THR A 321 -1.66 15.22 12.02
C THR A 321 -0.52 16.22 11.84
N LEU A 322 0.18 16.19 10.70
CA LEU A 322 1.34 17.04 10.44
C LEU A 322 0.97 18.49 10.10
N THR A 323 -0.28 18.75 9.74
CA THR A 323 -0.84 20.10 9.52
C THR A 323 -1.76 20.56 10.66
N ARG A 324 -1.78 19.83 11.79
CA ARG A 324 -2.53 20.15 13.03
C ARG A 324 -4.06 20.01 12.96
N HIS A 325 -4.57 19.29 11.96
CA HIS A 325 -5.97 18.87 11.85
C HIS A 325 -6.20 17.60 12.69
N TYR A 326 -6.02 17.72 14.02
CA TYR A 326 -5.98 16.56 14.91
C TYR A 326 -7.34 15.90 15.14
N ASN A 327 -8.44 16.65 15.06
CA ASN A 327 -9.79 16.08 15.18
C ASN A 327 -10.14 15.26 13.94
N GLU A 328 -9.77 15.75 12.76
CA GLU A 328 -9.91 15.07 11.48
C GLU A 328 -9.06 13.79 11.45
N ALA A 329 -7.82 13.86 11.93
CA ALA A 329 -6.97 12.69 12.10
C ALA A 329 -7.63 11.61 12.99
N ARG A 330 -8.31 12.02 14.07
CA ARG A 330 -9.11 11.10 14.91
C ARG A 330 -10.25 10.48 14.11
N GLU A 331 -11.00 11.24 13.33
CA GLU A 331 -12.07 10.71 12.48
C GLU A 331 -11.54 9.69 11.46
N PHE A 332 -10.40 9.96 10.82
CA PHE A 332 -9.78 9.02 9.88
C PHE A 332 -9.29 7.74 10.56
N LEU A 333 -8.78 7.82 11.79
CA LEU A 333 -8.45 6.66 12.59
C LEU A 333 -9.70 5.80 12.90
N LEU A 334 -10.80 6.43 13.31
CA LEU A 334 -12.06 5.73 13.59
C LEU A 334 -12.64 5.10 12.32
N LEU A 335 -12.56 5.81 11.20
CA LEU A 335 -12.94 5.29 9.88
C LEU A 335 -12.11 4.04 9.53
N TYR A 336 -10.79 4.07 9.74
CA TYR A 336 -9.94 2.89 9.57
C TYR A 336 -10.38 1.74 10.50
N GLU A 337 -10.59 1.99 11.80
CA GLU A 337 -10.98 0.95 12.74
C GLU A 337 -12.34 0.31 12.40
N ALA A 338 -13.29 1.11 11.92
CA ALA A 338 -14.62 0.66 11.53
C ALA A 338 -14.63 -0.14 10.22
N LYS A 339 -13.73 0.18 9.28
CA LYS A 339 -13.74 -0.37 7.92
C LYS A 339 -12.62 -1.37 7.63
N ARG A 340 -11.58 -1.44 8.46
CA ARG A 340 -10.46 -2.37 8.24
C ARG A 340 -10.97 -3.79 8.09
N LYS A 341 -10.51 -4.47 7.05
CA LYS A 341 -10.77 -5.89 6.90
C LYS A 341 -9.81 -6.68 7.81
N HIS A 342 -10.30 -7.78 8.38
CA HIS A 342 -9.42 -8.78 8.96
C HIS A 342 -8.53 -9.34 7.84
N GLY A 343 -7.25 -9.58 8.14
CA GLY A 343 -6.29 -10.03 7.13
C GLY A 343 -5.52 -8.89 6.46
N GLY A 344 -4.30 -8.68 6.94
CA GLY A 344 -3.36 -7.71 6.40
C GLY A 344 -1.98 -7.92 7.02
N PRO A 345 -0.91 -7.39 6.42
CA PRO A 345 0.43 -7.59 6.96
C PRO A 345 0.54 -6.95 8.36
N GLU A 346 1.15 -7.68 9.30
CA GLU A 346 1.25 -7.29 10.71
C GLU A 346 1.80 -5.87 10.90
N TRP A 347 2.85 -5.49 10.16
CA TRP A 347 3.45 -4.15 10.20
C TRP A 347 2.43 -3.03 10.00
N ARG A 348 1.38 -3.24 9.18
CA ARG A 348 0.35 -2.24 8.92
C ARG A 348 -0.57 -2.09 10.12
N ILE A 349 -0.99 -3.21 10.70
CA ILE A 349 -1.83 -3.24 11.91
C ILE A 349 -1.10 -2.51 13.04
N HIS A 350 0.16 -2.85 13.24
CA HIS A 350 1.04 -2.24 14.23
C HIS A 350 1.24 -0.74 14.02
N ARG A 351 1.36 -0.29 12.77
CA ARG A 351 1.47 1.13 12.46
C ARG A 351 0.21 1.92 12.83
N TRP A 352 -0.97 1.39 12.52
CA TRP A 352 -2.23 2.02 12.94
C TRP A 352 -2.46 1.99 14.45
N GLN A 353 -1.97 0.97 15.16
CA GLN A 353 -1.97 0.96 16.62
C GLN A 353 -1.07 2.06 17.21
N LEU A 354 0.06 2.35 16.57
CA LEU A 354 0.91 3.47 16.95
C LEU A 354 0.21 4.82 16.73
N TYR A 355 -0.43 5.02 15.57
CA TYR A 355 -1.23 6.21 15.30
C TYR A 355 -2.33 6.41 16.34
N ARG A 356 -3.04 5.33 16.68
CA ARG A 356 -4.04 5.31 17.75
C ARG A 356 -3.47 5.79 19.08
N ALA A 357 -2.29 5.32 19.47
CA ALA A 357 -1.68 5.71 20.73
C ALA A 357 -1.28 7.20 20.77
N TYR A 358 -0.87 7.77 19.64
CA TYR A 358 -0.66 9.22 19.52
C TYR A 358 -1.96 10.01 19.64
N ILE A 359 -3.04 9.59 18.98
CA ILE A 359 -4.36 10.24 19.09
C ILE A 359 -4.89 10.16 20.53
N LEU A 360 -4.76 9.00 21.20
CA LEU A 360 -5.09 8.88 22.63
C LEU A 360 -4.28 9.86 23.48
N PHE A 361 -2.97 9.96 23.24
CA PHE A 361 -2.12 10.88 23.99
C PHE A 361 -2.57 12.34 23.83
N LEU A 362 -2.90 12.77 22.60
CA LEU A 362 -3.43 14.11 22.34
C LEU A 362 -4.77 14.36 23.05
N ALA A 363 -5.68 13.37 23.05
CA ALA A 363 -6.94 13.46 23.77
C ALA A 363 -6.73 13.59 25.29
N GLU A 364 -5.80 12.81 25.86
CA GLU A 364 -5.46 12.88 27.28
C GLU A 364 -4.79 14.21 27.68
N GLN A 365 -4.25 14.97 26.73
CA GLN A 365 -3.72 16.32 26.94
C GLN A 365 -4.75 17.43 26.67
N ASN A 366 -6.02 17.06 26.44
CA ASN A 366 -7.11 17.95 26.04
C ASN A 366 -6.77 18.80 24.79
N ILE A 367 -5.96 18.26 23.88
CA ILE A 367 -5.65 18.91 22.59
C ILE A 367 -6.76 18.66 21.57
N ILE A 368 -7.40 17.50 21.67
CA ILE A 368 -8.58 17.11 20.89
C ILE A 368 -9.70 16.70 21.82
N ASP A 369 -10.92 16.70 21.30
CA ASP A 369 -12.09 16.28 22.07
C ASP A 369 -11.97 14.77 22.41
N PRO A 370 -11.98 14.41 23.70
CA PRO A 370 -11.89 13.02 24.16
C PRO A 370 -13.13 12.18 23.84
N HIS A 371 -14.26 12.78 23.43
CA HIS A 371 -15.59 12.15 23.40
C HIS A 371 -15.77 10.94 22.46
N ILE A 372 -14.77 10.53 21.65
CA ILE A 372 -14.98 9.50 20.60
C ILE A 372 -14.05 8.26 20.74
N LEU A 373 -13.26 8.14 21.81
CA LEU A 373 -12.45 6.92 22.05
C LEU A 373 -13.04 6.00 23.13
N CYS A 374 -14.26 6.29 23.60
CA CYS A 374 -14.95 5.56 24.67
C CYS A 374 -15.21 4.09 24.30
N GLY A 375 -14.64 3.16 25.10
CA GLY A 375 -14.93 1.73 25.04
C GLY A 375 -13.83 0.83 24.46
N ALA A 376 -12.80 1.40 23.85
CA ALA A 376 -11.70 0.62 23.28
C ALA A 376 -10.50 0.54 24.26
N PRO A 377 -9.76 -0.60 24.32
CA PRO A 377 -8.70 -0.79 25.31
C PRO A 377 -7.65 0.32 25.18
N ARG A 378 -7.28 0.96 26.30
CA ARG A 378 -6.24 1.99 26.33
C ARG A 378 -4.90 1.34 25.93
N MET A 379 -4.43 1.62 24.72
CA MET A 379 -3.12 1.16 24.26
C MET A 379 -2.08 2.20 24.65
N TYR A 380 -1.42 1.96 25.78
CA TYR A 380 -0.25 2.75 26.20
C TYR A 380 1.02 2.26 25.47
N ALA A 381 2.06 3.10 25.38
CA ALA A 381 3.31 2.75 24.71
C ALA A 381 3.96 1.47 25.29
N VAL A 382 3.81 1.25 26.60
CA VAL A 382 4.27 0.03 27.30
C VAL A 382 3.61 -1.25 26.76
N ASN A 383 2.36 -1.15 26.29
CA ASN A 383 1.67 -2.27 25.66
C ASN A 383 2.12 -2.44 24.19
N LEU A 384 2.46 -1.36 23.49
CA LEU A 384 2.97 -1.43 22.11
C LEU A 384 4.34 -2.12 22.03
N GLU A 385 5.28 -1.79 22.93
CA GLU A 385 6.62 -2.41 22.93
C GLU A 385 6.58 -3.94 23.14
N LYS A 386 5.69 -4.42 24.01
CA LYS A 386 5.57 -5.86 24.32
C LYS A 386 4.94 -6.66 23.18
N HIS A 387 3.99 -6.06 22.47
CA HIS A 387 3.20 -6.78 21.47
C HIS A 387 3.81 -6.71 20.06
N ILE A 388 4.81 -5.84 19.84
CA ILE A 388 5.19 -5.48 18.48
C ILE A 388 6.69 -5.69 18.20
N LYS A 389 7.06 -6.97 18.06
CA LYS A 389 8.40 -7.39 17.60
C LYS A 389 8.77 -6.83 16.21
N GLU A 390 7.78 -6.50 15.38
CA GLU A 390 8.03 -6.01 14.02
C GLU A 390 8.41 -4.52 13.96
N LEU A 391 7.87 -3.66 14.83
CA LEU A 391 8.28 -2.25 14.94
C LEU A 391 9.74 -2.15 15.41
N HIS A 392 10.26 -3.16 16.10
CA HIS A 392 11.66 -3.23 16.51
C HIS A 392 12.62 -3.55 15.35
N LYS A 393 12.12 -4.09 14.22
CA LYS A 393 12.94 -4.29 13.01
C LYS A 393 13.25 -2.95 12.33
N ASP A 394 12.32 -1.99 12.38
CA ASP A 394 12.48 -0.63 11.89
C ASP A 394 12.80 0.33 13.04
N LYS A 395 14.09 0.37 13.41
CA LYS A 395 14.59 1.23 14.48
C LYS A 395 14.46 2.72 14.11
N ALA A 396 14.69 3.07 12.86
CA ALA A 396 14.78 4.47 12.45
C ALA A 396 13.43 5.21 12.56
N VAL A 397 12.34 4.56 12.13
CA VAL A 397 11.04 5.24 12.00
C VAL A 397 10.08 4.85 13.13
N ALA A 398 9.63 3.61 13.09
CA ALA A 398 8.65 3.08 14.04
C ALA A 398 9.17 3.05 15.48
N GLY A 399 10.41 2.57 15.66
CA GLY A 399 11.04 2.48 16.99
C GLY A 399 11.20 3.85 17.66
N ALA A 400 11.64 4.86 16.89
CA ALA A 400 11.79 6.21 17.41
C ALA A 400 10.46 6.83 17.85
N ALA A 401 9.40 6.68 17.04
CA ALA A 401 8.07 7.18 17.38
C ALA A 401 7.48 6.52 18.65
N VAL A 402 7.58 5.18 18.78
CA VAL A 402 7.16 4.49 20.02
C VAL A 402 7.92 5.02 21.24
N PHE A 403 9.23 5.20 21.09
CA PHE A 403 10.09 5.65 22.18
C PHE A 403 9.79 7.10 22.61
N ILE A 404 9.58 8.00 21.66
CA ILE A 404 9.13 9.38 21.93
C ILE A 404 7.84 9.37 22.73
N LEU A 405 6.83 8.62 22.26
CA LEU A 405 5.54 8.54 22.94
C LEU A 405 5.68 8.02 24.38
N LYS A 406 6.56 7.06 24.61
CA LYS A 406 6.86 6.50 25.94
C LYS A 406 7.42 7.56 26.90
N ILE A 407 8.39 8.35 26.44
CA ILE A 407 8.97 9.44 27.26
C ILE A 407 7.89 10.44 27.64
N LEU A 408 7.07 10.87 26.68
CA LEU A 408 5.98 11.82 26.92
C LEU A 408 4.97 11.28 27.94
N GLN A 409 4.63 9.99 27.86
CA GLN A 409 3.76 9.33 28.84
C GLN A 409 4.39 9.28 30.24
N TRP A 410 5.69 9.00 30.35
CA TRP A 410 6.38 9.01 31.65
C TRP A 410 6.46 10.41 32.27
N LEU A 411 6.72 11.45 31.47
CA LEU A 411 6.67 12.84 31.93
C LEU A 411 5.29 13.18 32.49
N ARG A 412 4.21 12.77 31.79
CA ARG A 412 2.84 12.96 32.28
C ARG A 412 2.59 12.26 33.61
N SER A 413 3.03 11.01 33.73
CA SER A 413 2.84 10.22 34.95
C SER A 413 3.85 10.54 36.06
N ARG A 414 4.67 11.59 35.93
CA ARG A 414 5.74 11.97 36.88
C ARG A 414 6.74 10.85 37.18
N ARG A 415 6.92 9.95 36.22
CA ARG A 415 7.86 8.83 36.28
C ARG A 415 9.25 9.32 35.89
N TYR A 416 9.78 10.27 36.67
CA TYR A 416 11.02 10.99 36.36
C TYR A 416 12.25 10.09 36.44
N THR A 417 12.27 9.13 37.37
CA THR A 417 13.35 8.13 37.47
C THR A 417 13.50 7.35 36.18
N GLU A 418 12.38 6.96 35.55
CA GLU A 418 12.38 6.27 34.26
C GLU A 418 12.90 7.15 33.13
N VAL A 419 12.52 8.43 33.10
CA VAL A 419 13.04 9.38 32.09
C VAL A 419 14.55 9.60 32.27
N ILE A 420 15.02 9.81 33.50
CA ILE A 420 16.45 9.96 33.84
C ILE A 420 17.22 8.72 33.37
N GLY A 421 16.71 7.53 33.69
CA GLY A 421 17.34 6.26 33.31
C GLY A 421 17.45 6.02 31.80
N GLN A 422 16.73 6.77 30.97
CA GLN A 422 16.81 6.67 29.51
C GLN A 422 17.67 7.75 28.83
N VAL A 423 18.13 8.79 29.55
CA VAL A 423 18.85 9.94 28.94
C VAL A 423 20.03 9.52 28.06
N GLU A 424 20.91 8.67 28.59
CA GLU A 424 22.09 8.22 27.87
C GLU A 424 21.71 7.38 26.65
N TRP A 425 20.69 6.53 26.79
CA TRP A 425 20.15 5.77 25.67
C TRP A 425 19.58 6.68 24.58
N MET A 426 18.85 7.76 24.92
CA MET A 426 18.32 8.68 23.90
C MET A 426 19.44 9.31 23.06
N ARG A 427 20.52 9.73 23.73
CA ARG A 427 21.68 10.36 23.09
C ARG A 427 22.40 9.37 22.18
N GLN A 428 22.67 8.16 22.68
CA GLN A 428 23.30 7.10 21.89
C GLN A 428 22.42 6.65 20.73
N TYR A 429 21.10 6.58 20.92
CA TYR A 429 20.15 6.21 19.90
C TYR A 429 20.11 7.25 18.77
N ALA A 430 20.00 8.53 19.13
CA ALA A 430 20.02 9.63 18.18
C ALA A 430 21.32 9.65 17.38
N TYR A 431 22.46 9.44 18.03
CA TYR A 431 23.76 9.37 17.37
C TYR A 431 23.88 8.16 16.43
N ARG A 432 23.43 6.98 16.87
CA ARG A 432 23.65 5.71 16.16
C ARG A 432 22.67 5.48 15.01
N TYR A 433 21.43 5.93 15.13
CA TYR A 433 20.35 5.58 14.19
C TYR A 433 19.67 6.79 13.53
N LEU A 434 19.89 8.01 14.03
CA LEU A 434 19.14 9.21 13.60
C LEU A 434 20.07 10.32 13.08
N SER A 435 21.09 9.93 12.33
CA SER A 435 22.11 10.82 11.76
C SER A 435 21.99 11.01 10.23
N ASP A 436 21.05 10.32 9.58
CA ASP A 436 20.78 10.50 8.15
C ASP A 436 19.88 11.72 7.93
N THR A 437 19.91 12.29 6.73
CA THR A 437 19.02 13.38 6.28
C THR A 437 17.54 13.04 6.44
N GLN A 438 17.22 11.76 6.64
CA GLN A 438 15.85 11.27 6.78
C GLN A 438 15.30 11.18 8.20
N THR A 439 16.17 11.33 9.19
CA THR A 439 15.89 11.08 10.61
C THR A 439 16.51 12.13 11.53
N VAL A 440 17.12 13.16 10.96
CA VAL A 440 17.86 14.19 11.69
C VAL A 440 16.95 15.01 12.60
N ARG A 441 15.71 15.33 12.20
CA ARG A 441 14.73 16.04 13.04
C ARG A 441 14.36 15.20 14.26
N THR A 442 14.09 13.91 14.05
CA THR A 442 13.83 12.96 15.15
C THR A 442 15.00 12.90 16.11
N GLY A 443 16.24 12.87 15.59
CA GLY A 443 17.45 12.90 16.40
C GLY A 443 17.60 14.19 17.22
N VAL A 444 17.30 15.35 16.62
CA VAL A 444 17.27 16.65 17.33
C VAL A 444 16.22 16.65 18.42
N PHE A 445 15.00 16.19 18.13
CA PHE A 445 13.91 16.15 19.09
C PHE A 445 14.22 15.23 20.28
N LEU A 446 14.83 14.06 20.06
CA LEU A 446 15.29 13.20 21.16
C LEU A 446 16.35 13.88 22.04
N ARG A 447 17.26 14.66 21.44
CA ARG A 447 18.23 15.46 22.22
C ARG A 447 17.55 16.54 23.06
N MET A 448 16.49 17.17 22.54
CA MET A 448 15.69 18.13 23.31
C MET A 448 15.01 17.44 24.50
N LEU A 449 14.39 16.28 24.30
CA LEU A 449 13.80 15.49 25.40
C LEU A 449 14.84 15.08 26.45
N ALA A 450 16.04 14.70 26.01
CA ALA A 450 17.17 14.36 26.89
C ALA A 450 17.71 15.56 27.69
N ALA A 451 17.37 16.80 27.32
CA ALA A 451 17.73 17.99 28.07
C ALA A 451 16.81 18.22 29.29
N ILE A 452 15.58 17.69 29.27
CA ILE A 452 14.60 17.89 30.36
C ILE A 452 15.15 17.42 31.71
N PRO A 453 15.71 16.19 31.86
CA PRO A 453 16.21 15.76 33.16
C PRO A 453 17.44 16.55 33.61
N THR A 454 18.25 17.05 32.67
CA THR A 454 19.41 17.88 33.01
C THR A 454 19.03 19.27 33.49
N ALA A 455 17.81 19.72 33.16
CA ALA A 455 17.19 20.95 33.62
C ALA A 455 16.36 20.72 34.91
N ASP A 456 16.55 19.60 35.60
CA ASP A 456 15.81 19.22 36.81
C ASP A 456 14.28 19.26 36.63
N PHE A 457 13.82 18.99 35.40
CA PHE A 457 12.40 19.05 35.01
C PHE A 457 11.76 20.44 35.16
N ASP A 458 12.56 21.50 35.27
CA ASP A 458 12.08 22.88 35.23
C ASP A 458 11.71 23.29 33.79
N PRO A 459 10.45 23.70 33.50
CA PRO A 459 10.01 24.08 32.17
C PRO A 459 10.81 25.25 31.59
N SER A 460 11.16 26.26 32.40
CA SER A 460 11.84 27.46 31.92
C SER A 460 13.26 27.14 31.46
N GLU A 461 14.00 26.40 32.27
CA GLU A 461 15.34 25.93 31.96
C GLU A 461 15.33 24.89 30.83
N ALA A 462 14.32 23.99 30.80
CA ALA A 462 14.15 23.05 29.70
C ALA A 462 13.90 23.76 28.37
N ARG A 463 13.04 24.79 28.33
CA ARG A 463 12.82 25.64 27.15
C ARG A 463 14.12 26.31 26.70
N ARG A 464 14.88 26.89 27.61
CA ARG A 464 16.17 27.54 27.31
C ARG A 464 17.16 26.55 26.67
N ARG A 465 17.30 25.35 27.24
CA ARG A 465 18.19 24.30 26.71
C ARG A 465 17.69 23.73 25.39
N GLY A 466 16.38 23.51 25.26
CA GLY A 466 15.74 23.08 24.02
C GLY A 466 15.99 24.07 22.88
N ALA A 467 15.80 25.37 23.13
CA ALA A 467 16.09 26.43 22.17
C ALA A 467 17.56 26.45 21.74
N ALA A 468 18.50 26.27 22.68
CA ALA A 468 19.92 26.16 22.36
C ALA A 468 20.26 24.94 21.48
N ILE A 469 19.54 23.81 21.66
CA ILE A 469 19.69 22.62 20.81
C ILE A 469 19.12 22.88 19.42
N MET A 470 17.92 23.47 19.32
CA MET A 470 17.29 23.82 18.04
C MET A 470 18.15 24.81 17.23
N ALA A 471 18.69 25.84 17.89
CA ALA A 471 19.56 26.83 17.24
C ALA A 471 20.84 26.21 16.65
N LYS A 472 21.36 25.15 17.28
CA LYS A 472 22.53 24.41 16.78
C LYS A 472 22.21 23.45 15.64
N HIS A 473 20.93 23.16 15.38
CA HIS A 473 20.51 22.18 14.39
C HIS A 473 19.44 22.77 13.47
N THR A 474 19.87 23.30 12.33
CA THR A 474 18.98 23.83 11.28
C THR A 474 17.98 22.81 10.77
N ALA A 475 18.27 21.51 10.91
CA ALA A 475 17.36 20.40 10.62
C ALA A 475 15.94 20.57 11.22
N MET A 476 15.83 21.14 12.43
CA MET A 476 14.52 21.39 13.06
C MET A 476 13.67 22.43 12.30
N HIS A 477 14.30 23.21 11.42
CA HIS A 477 13.63 24.18 10.56
C HIS A 477 13.43 23.66 9.13
N GLU A 478 13.88 22.44 8.81
CA GLU A 478 13.63 21.83 7.51
C GLU A 478 12.13 21.62 7.29
N VAL A 479 11.69 21.98 6.09
CA VAL A 479 10.30 21.79 5.62
C VAL A 479 9.94 20.30 5.57
N HIS A 480 10.94 19.44 5.32
CA HIS A 480 10.75 18.02 5.13
C HIS A 480 10.72 17.32 6.48
N ARG A 481 9.55 16.78 6.85
CA ARG A 481 9.37 16.05 8.11
C ARG A 481 9.96 14.65 8.03
N ASP A 482 10.45 14.16 9.16
CA ASP A 482 10.97 12.80 9.25
C ASP A 482 9.83 11.80 9.23
N SER A 483 10.07 10.62 8.65
CA SER A 483 9.03 9.58 8.56
C SER A 483 8.55 9.09 9.93
N ALA A 484 9.33 9.32 10.98
CA ALA A 484 8.99 9.00 12.38
C ALA A 484 8.10 10.08 13.04
N GLU A 485 7.98 11.25 12.41
CA GLU A 485 7.21 12.38 12.92
C GLU A 485 5.73 12.17 12.60
N ILE A 486 4.98 11.66 13.57
CA ILE A 486 3.53 11.46 13.46
C ILE A 486 2.79 12.75 13.83
N VAL A 487 3.22 13.41 14.89
CA VAL A 487 2.76 14.72 15.33
C VAL A 487 3.95 15.67 15.20
N PRO A 488 3.76 16.91 14.73
CA PRO A 488 4.80 17.92 14.67
C PRO A 488 5.63 17.96 15.96
N TYR A 489 6.95 17.85 15.84
CA TYR A 489 7.82 17.84 17.02
C TYR A 489 7.76 19.16 17.79
N GLU A 490 7.46 20.27 17.11
CA GLU A 490 7.20 21.56 17.73
C GLU A 490 6.00 21.48 18.68
N ASP A 491 4.92 20.82 18.25
CA ASP A 491 3.71 20.68 19.05
C ASP A 491 3.93 19.70 20.21
N LEU A 492 4.63 18.58 19.96
CA LEU A 492 4.99 17.64 21.03
C LEU A 492 5.92 18.27 22.08
N TRP A 493 6.82 19.17 21.67
CA TRP A 493 7.65 19.92 22.60
C TRP A 493 6.82 20.82 23.52
N GLU A 494 5.92 21.61 22.96
CA GLU A 494 5.04 22.49 23.74
C GLU A 494 4.11 21.70 24.66
N ILE A 495 3.61 20.55 24.21
CA ILE A 495 2.86 19.62 25.06
C ILE A 495 3.73 19.12 26.22
N ALA A 496 4.98 18.74 25.98
CA ALA A 496 5.89 18.31 27.04
C ALA A 496 6.14 19.43 28.08
N MET A 497 6.32 20.67 27.63
CA MET A 497 6.49 21.81 28.54
C MET A 497 5.24 22.05 29.39
N ARG A 498 4.05 22.02 28.77
CA ARG A 498 2.76 22.15 29.49
C ARG A 498 2.57 21.06 30.55
N ILE A 499 3.01 19.83 30.26
CA ILE A 499 3.00 18.73 31.22
C ILE A 499 3.87 19.07 32.44
N LEU A 500 5.08 19.58 32.22
CA LEU A 500 5.99 19.98 33.31
C LEU A 500 5.41 21.14 34.13
N GLU A 501 4.88 22.17 33.47
CA GLU A 501 4.22 23.32 34.11
C GLU A 501 3.06 22.86 35.02
N THR A 502 2.22 21.95 34.52
CA THR A 502 1.12 21.34 35.29
C THR A 502 1.62 20.54 36.48
N ASN A 503 2.73 19.81 36.31
CA ASN A 503 3.34 19.02 37.37
C ASN A 503 3.96 19.88 38.49
N ILE A 504 4.43 21.10 38.17
CA ILE A 504 4.91 22.07 39.16
C ILE A 504 3.74 22.74 39.87
N GLY A 505 2.73 23.23 39.13
CA GLY A 505 1.58 23.92 39.71
C GLY A 505 0.74 23.08 40.70
N THR A 506 0.83 21.76 40.60
CA THR A 506 0.20 20.81 41.52
C THR A 506 1.08 20.40 42.71
N ARG A 507 2.36 20.78 42.76
CA ARG A 507 3.21 20.66 43.96
C ARG A 507 2.99 21.79 44.97
N GLY A 508 2.41 22.91 44.54
CA GLY A 508 2.10 24.06 45.39
C GLY A 508 0.69 24.07 45.98
N ARG A 509 -0.05 22.96 45.91
CA ARG A 509 -1.37 22.78 46.53
C ARG A 509 -1.36 21.65 47.56
#